data_AF-A0A6A2Z780-F1
#
_entry.id   AF-A0A6A2Z780-F1
#
_cell.length_a   1.000
_cell.length_b   1.000
_cell.length_c   1.000
_cell.angle_alpha   90.00
_cell.angle_beta   90.00
_cell.angle_gamma   90.00
#
_symmetry.space_group_name_H-M   'P 1'
#
loop_
_entity.id
_entity.type
_entity.pdbx_description
1 polymer ?
#
loop_
_entity_poly.entity_id
_entity_poly.type
_entity_poly.pdbx_seq_one_letter_code
_entity_poly.pdbx_strand_id
1 'polypeptide(L)'
;MVSAAEATVSSDAATSVSDGSLLSFINKRLRALRKKYNRILQMEESLSHCKPFNKEQEVLRSKPAVSALIDELEKLRQPLSAAVFEEISLALQRQTNSLEETTSEAQLDKTEAQEQQSNESDHAIEDLLNLLYFGLLFDVKSKNDFTLTMLTRT
;
A
#
# COMPACT_ATOMS: atom_id res chain seq x y z
N MET A 1 -6.85 38.71 -36.79
CA MET A 1 -7.54 37.51 -36.27
C MET A 1 -6.47 36.42 -36.16
N VAL A 2 -5.67 36.44 -35.10
CA VAL A 2 -5.82 35.69 -33.83
C VAL A 2 -6.15 34.22 -34.06
N SER A 3 -5.17 33.35 -33.90
CA SER A 3 -5.36 32.09 -33.16
C SER A 3 -4.01 31.61 -32.63
N ALA A 4 -3.92 31.56 -31.30
CA ALA A 4 -2.74 31.18 -30.54
C ALA A 4 -2.50 29.67 -30.63
N ALA A 5 -1.22 29.29 -30.69
CA ALA A 5 -0.77 27.91 -30.57
C ALA A 5 -0.98 27.44 -29.12
N GLU A 6 -1.84 26.44 -28.96
CA GLU A 6 -2.15 25.81 -27.69
C GLU A 6 -0.99 24.91 -27.26
N ALA A 7 -0.15 25.44 -26.38
CA ALA A 7 0.87 24.69 -25.67
C ALA A 7 0.17 23.67 -24.75
N THR A 8 -0.03 22.44 -25.24
CA THR A 8 -0.35 21.31 -24.36
C THR A 8 0.92 20.93 -23.63
N VAL A 9 1.11 21.57 -22.48
CA VAL A 9 2.16 21.28 -21.51
C VAL A 9 2.01 19.82 -21.09
N SER A 10 2.96 19.01 -21.56
CA SER A 10 3.20 17.65 -21.08
C SER A 10 3.53 17.72 -19.59
N SER A 11 2.56 17.36 -18.74
CA SER A 11 2.73 17.29 -17.28
C SER A 11 3.18 15.89 -16.82
N ASP A 12 4.00 15.20 -17.61
CA ASP A 12 4.39 13.78 -17.38
C ASP A 12 5.82 13.60 -16.85
N ALA A 13 6.35 14.55 -16.07
CA ALA A 13 7.78 14.52 -15.71
C ALA A 13 8.15 14.90 -14.27
N ALA A 14 7.22 14.95 -13.31
CA ALA A 14 7.57 15.44 -11.96
C ALA A 14 6.94 14.74 -10.73
N THR A 15 6.42 13.51 -10.83
CA THR A 15 5.92 12.77 -9.64
C THR A 15 6.45 11.34 -9.50
N SER A 16 7.53 10.98 -10.20
CA SER A 16 8.05 9.60 -10.20
C SER A 16 8.77 9.17 -8.93
N VAL A 17 8.95 10.07 -7.94
CA VAL A 17 9.60 9.73 -6.65
C VAL A 17 8.57 9.48 -5.54
N SER A 18 7.31 9.90 -5.70
CA SER A 18 6.26 9.78 -4.67
C SER A 18 5.06 8.90 -5.04
N ASP A 19 5.04 8.33 -6.24
CA ASP A 19 4.05 7.31 -6.60
C ASP A 19 4.36 6.05 -5.77
N GLY A 20 3.82 5.99 -4.55
CA GLY A 20 4.07 4.93 -3.58
C GLY A 20 3.92 3.52 -4.18
N SER A 21 4.52 2.53 -3.52
CA SER A 21 4.59 1.12 -3.98
C SER A 21 3.29 0.59 -4.61
N LEU A 22 2.13 0.97 -4.04
CA LEU A 22 0.79 0.67 -4.56
C LEU A 22 0.54 1.21 -5.98
N LEU A 23 0.83 2.48 -6.23
CA LEU A 23 0.57 3.12 -7.52
C LEU A 23 1.51 2.56 -8.61
N SER A 24 2.74 2.23 -8.25
CA SER A 24 3.68 1.48 -9.11
C SER A 24 3.12 0.11 -9.50
N PHE A 25 2.53 -0.62 -8.55
CA PHE A 25 1.88 -1.90 -8.82
C PHE A 25 0.68 -1.77 -9.78
N ILE A 26 -0.20 -0.79 -9.55
CA ILE A 26 -1.36 -0.53 -10.41
C ILE A 26 -0.90 -0.20 -11.84
N ASN A 27 0.11 0.67 -11.99
CA ASN A 27 0.67 1.03 -13.29
C ASN A 27 1.29 -0.18 -14.02
N LYS A 28 2.01 -1.05 -13.30
CA LYS A 28 2.55 -2.30 -13.86
C LYS A 28 1.44 -3.22 -14.33
N ARG A 29 0.38 -3.38 -13.53
CA ARG A 29 -0.77 -4.22 -13.85
C ARG A 29 -1.53 -3.69 -15.07
N LEU A 30 -1.80 -2.39 -15.14
CA LEU A 30 -2.41 -1.73 -16.29
C LEU A 30 -1.60 -1.92 -17.56
N ARG A 31 -0.27 -1.77 -17.50
CA ARG A 31 0.61 -2.01 -18.65
C ARG A 31 0.51 -3.45 -19.15
N ALA A 32 0.52 -4.42 -18.24
CA ALA A 32 0.41 -5.84 -18.61
C ALA A 32 -0.97 -6.17 -19.23
N LEU A 33 -2.06 -5.63 -18.66
CA LEU A 33 -3.42 -5.83 -19.18
C LEU A 33 -3.60 -5.17 -20.55
N ARG A 34 -3.12 -3.94 -20.74
CA ARG A 34 -3.12 -3.27 -22.06
C ARG A 34 -2.32 -4.05 -23.10
N LYS A 35 -1.16 -4.61 -22.71
CA LYS A 35 -0.38 -5.50 -23.58
C LYS A 35 -1.18 -6.75 -23.97
N LYS A 36 -1.88 -7.37 -23.03
CA LYS A 36 -2.77 -8.52 -23.29
C LYS A 36 -3.95 -8.14 -24.20
N TYR A 37 -4.57 -6.99 -23.96
CA TYR A 37 -5.65 -6.47 -24.80
C TYR A 37 -5.20 -6.23 -26.24
N ASN A 38 -4.03 -5.61 -26.45
CA ASN A 38 -3.45 -5.41 -27.78
C ASN A 38 -3.12 -6.74 -28.48
N ARG A 39 -2.66 -7.74 -27.72
CA ARG A 39 -2.43 -9.10 -28.25
C ARG A 39 -3.74 -9.74 -28.71
N ILE A 40 -4.81 -9.61 -27.92
CA ILE A 40 -6.16 -10.08 -28.30
C ILE A 40 -6.61 -9.42 -29.60
N LEU A 41 -6.47 -8.09 -29.74
CA LEU A 41 -6.87 -7.38 -30.97
C LEU A 41 -6.13 -7.90 -32.22
N GLN A 42 -4.80 -8.08 -32.13
CA GLN A 42 -4.01 -8.64 -33.22
C GLN A 42 -4.45 -10.05 -33.61
N MET A 43 -4.86 -10.85 -32.61
CA MET A 43 -5.37 -12.19 -32.88
C MET A 43 -6.75 -12.18 -33.52
N GLU A 44 -7.66 -11.30 -33.08
CA GLU A 44 -8.97 -11.11 -33.70
C GLU A 44 -8.83 -10.74 -35.17
N GLU A 45 -7.90 -9.84 -35.48
CA GLU A 45 -7.55 -9.49 -36.84
C GLU A 45 -7.00 -10.71 -37.60
N SER A 46 -6.07 -11.49 -37.04
CA SER A 46 -5.58 -12.69 -37.74
C SER A 46 -6.66 -13.76 -38.00
N LEU A 47 -7.70 -13.82 -37.16
CA LEU A 47 -8.85 -14.70 -37.36
C LEU A 47 -9.78 -14.22 -38.46
N SER A 48 -10.00 -12.91 -38.60
CA SER A 48 -10.78 -12.39 -39.74
C SER A 48 -10.09 -12.66 -41.08
N HIS A 49 -8.77 -12.92 -41.06
CA HIS A 49 -8.00 -13.38 -42.23
C HIS A 49 -8.02 -14.92 -42.42
N CYS A 50 -8.94 -15.65 -41.78
CA CYS A 50 -9.19 -17.10 -41.95
C CYS A 50 -7.98 -18.03 -41.70
N LYS A 51 -7.08 -17.67 -40.80
CA LYS A 51 -5.97 -18.54 -40.39
C LYS A 51 -6.46 -19.57 -39.35
N PRO A 52 -6.25 -20.88 -39.53
CA PRO A 52 -6.75 -21.89 -38.59
C PRO A 52 -5.98 -21.80 -37.27
N PHE A 53 -6.69 -21.50 -36.18
CA PHE A 53 -6.10 -21.12 -34.90
C PHE A 53 -6.74 -21.87 -33.72
N ASN A 54 -6.01 -22.80 -33.08
CA ASN A 54 -6.59 -23.83 -32.19
C ASN A 54 -6.29 -23.65 -30.67
N LYS A 55 -5.33 -22.80 -30.25
CA LYS A 55 -4.89 -22.73 -28.82
C LYS A 55 -5.25 -21.47 -28.04
N GLU A 56 -5.68 -20.40 -28.71
CA GLU A 56 -5.86 -19.08 -28.08
C GLU A 56 -7.33 -18.61 -28.17
N GLN A 57 -8.27 -19.53 -28.41
CA GLN A 57 -9.69 -19.22 -28.29
C GLN A 57 -10.05 -18.81 -26.86
N GLU A 58 -9.40 -19.38 -25.84
CA GLU A 58 -9.51 -18.93 -24.45
C GLU A 58 -9.02 -17.48 -24.25
N VAL A 59 -7.97 -17.07 -24.97
CA VAL A 59 -7.42 -15.71 -24.88
C VAL A 59 -8.42 -14.70 -25.44
N LEU A 60 -9.11 -15.01 -26.53
CA LEU A 60 -10.17 -14.18 -27.10
C LEU A 60 -11.41 -14.11 -26.20
N ARG A 61 -11.79 -15.23 -25.58
CA ARG A 61 -12.89 -15.27 -24.59
C ARG A 61 -12.59 -14.38 -23.38
N SER A 62 -11.31 -14.14 -23.07
CA SER A 62 -10.90 -13.26 -21.98
C SER A 62 -10.97 -11.76 -22.29
N LYS A 63 -11.31 -11.34 -23.52
CA LYS A 63 -11.39 -9.92 -23.91
C LYS A 63 -12.31 -9.07 -23.02
N PRO A 64 -13.57 -9.47 -22.74
CA PRO A 64 -14.46 -8.66 -21.91
C PRO A 64 -13.92 -8.49 -20.49
N ALA A 65 -13.36 -9.56 -19.91
CA ALA A 65 -12.75 -9.51 -18.59
C ALA A 65 -11.50 -8.62 -18.55
N VAL A 66 -10.64 -8.66 -19.58
CA VAL A 66 -9.46 -7.79 -19.66
C VAL A 66 -9.87 -6.33 -19.81
N SER A 67 -10.89 -6.03 -20.60
CA SER A 67 -11.42 -4.66 -20.75
C SER A 67 -11.99 -4.13 -19.43
N ALA A 68 -12.85 -4.91 -18.77
CA ALA A 68 -13.42 -4.54 -17.48
C ALA A 68 -12.35 -4.27 -16.42
N LEU A 69 -11.33 -5.14 -16.33
CA LEU A 69 -10.21 -4.97 -15.40
C LEU A 69 -9.37 -3.71 -15.69
N ILE A 70 -9.24 -3.29 -16.95
CA ILE A 70 -8.56 -2.04 -17.28
C ILE A 70 -9.39 -0.86 -16.76
N ASP A 71 -10.68 -0.83 -17.08
CA ASP A 71 -11.58 0.26 -16.69
C ASP A 71 -11.70 0.40 -15.16
N GLU A 72 -11.80 -0.73 -14.45
CA GLU A 72 -11.86 -0.76 -12.98
C GLU A 72 -10.57 -0.24 -12.35
N LEU A 73 -9.41 -0.70 -12.81
CA LEU A 73 -8.12 -0.25 -12.27
C LEU A 73 -7.84 1.23 -12.59
N GLU A 74 -8.30 1.73 -13.72
CA GLU A 74 -8.21 3.15 -14.06
C GLU A 74 -9.10 3.99 -13.13
N LYS A 75 -10.33 3.54 -12.85
CA LYS A 75 -11.24 4.19 -11.90
C LYS A 75 -10.71 4.18 -10.47
N LEU A 76 -10.04 3.12 -10.04
CA LEU A 76 -9.49 3.00 -8.69
C LEU A 76 -8.21 3.81 -8.46
N ARG A 77 -7.51 4.23 -9.53
CA ARG A 77 -6.23 4.93 -9.40
C ARG A 77 -6.33 6.24 -8.63
N GLN A 78 -7.28 7.10 -9.01
CA GLN A 78 -7.48 8.41 -8.36
C GLN A 78 -7.96 8.30 -6.91
N PRO A 79 -9.01 7.52 -6.57
CA PRO A 79 -9.48 7.43 -5.19
C PRO A 79 -8.41 6.84 -4.25
N LEU A 80 -7.59 5.89 -4.71
CA LEU A 80 -6.48 5.36 -3.90
C LEU A 80 -5.39 6.41 -3.66
N SER A 81 -5.05 7.21 -4.67
CA SER A 81 -4.08 8.30 -4.50
C SER A 81 -4.58 9.36 -3.51
N ALA A 82 -5.86 9.72 -3.60
CA ALA A 82 -6.48 10.67 -2.69
C ALA A 82 -6.51 10.14 -1.24
N ALA A 83 -6.90 8.88 -1.04
CA ALA A 83 -6.94 8.26 0.28
C ALA A 83 -5.56 8.19 0.94
N VAL A 84 -4.51 7.84 0.18
CA VAL A 84 -3.13 7.81 0.69
C VAL A 84 -2.67 9.22 1.08
N PHE A 85 -3.01 10.23 0.27
CA PHE A 85 -2.68 11.62 0.60
C PHE A 85 -3.39 12.09 1.88
N GLU A 86 -4.67 11.77 2.02
CA GLU A 86 -5.45 12.09 3.23
C GLU A 86 -4.85 11.42 4.47
N GLU A 87 -4.48 10.14 4.40
CA GLU A 87 -3.85 9.41 5.50
C GLU A 87 -2.52 10.02 5.92
N ILE A 88 -1.67 10.40 4.95
CA ILE A 88 -0.39 11.08 5.22
C ILE A 88 -0.65 12.44 5.87
N SER A 89 -1.63 13.20 5.38
CA SER A 89 -1.99 14.51 5.95
C SER A 89 -2.47 14.38 7.40
N LEU A 90 -3.32 13.38 7.70
CA LEU A 90 -3.80 13.12 9.05
C LEU A 90 -2.67 12.64 9.98
N ALA A 91 -1.74 11.82 9.47
CA ALA A 91 -0.58 11.39 10.25
C ALA A 91 0.33 12.57 10.62
N LEU A 92 0.58 13.48 9.68
CA LEU A 92 1.34 14.71 9.93
C LEU A 92 0.61 15.61 10.93
N GLN A 93 -0.71 15.79 10.80
CA GLN A 93 -1.49 16.57 11.75
C GLN A 93 -1.48 15.98 13.17
N ARG A 94 -1.53 14.65 13.31
CA ARG A 94 -1.40 13.98 14.62
C ARG A 94 -0.03 14.21 15.23
N GLN A 95 1.03 14.17 14.43
CA GLN A 95 2.39 14.47 14.91
C GLN A 95 2.52 15.92 15.38
N THR A 96 1.97 16.90 14.64
CA THR A 96 2.02 18.31 15.07
C THR A 96 1.25 18.54 16.34
N ASN A 97 0.03 17.99 16.46
CA ASN A 97 -0.79 18.17 17.66
C ASN A 97 -0.15 17.51 18.90
N SER A 98 0.47 16.34 18.75
CA SER A 98 1.21 15.67 19.83
C SER A 98 2.44 16.46 20.30
N LEU A 99 3.10 17.22 19.41
CA LEU A 99 4.21 18.11 19.74
C LEU A 99 3.76 19.41 20.42
N GLU A 100 2.57 19.91 20.12
CA GLU A 100 2.00 21.10 20.75
C GLU A 100 1.45 20.83 22.17
N GLU A 101 0.95 19.62 22.44
CA GLU A 101 0.56 19.18 23.79
C GLU A 101 1.78 19.12 24.73
N THR A 102 2.90 18.55 24.26
CA THR A 102 4.15 18.47 25.05
C THR A 102 4.85 19.82 25.29
N THR A 103 4.58 20.85 24.47
CA THR A 103 5.12 22.20 24.68
C THR A 103 4.21 23.10 25.51
N SER A 104 2.90 22.84 25.55
CA SER A 104 1.94 23.57 26.38
C SER A 104 1.99 23.14 27.85
N GLU A 105 2.26 21.85 28.12
CA GLU A 105 2.44 21.34 29.50
C GLU A 105 3.79 21.77 30.11
N ALA A 106 4.82 22.00 29.30
CA ALA A 106 6.14 22.46 29.76
C ALA A 106 6.18 23.90 30.31
N GLN A 107 5.10 24.69 30.19
CA GLN A 107 5.02 26.04 30.75
C GLN A 107 4.17 26.17 32.02
N LEU A 108 3.38 25.16 32.39
CA LEU A 108 2.55 25.20 33.60
C LEU A 108 3.10 24.39 34.78
N ASP A 109 4.20 23.65 34.58
CA ASP A 109 4.75 22.76 35.60
C ASP A 109 6.17 23.13 36.07
N LYS A 110 6.33 24.39 36.51
CA LYS A 110 7.52 24.82 37.27
C LYS A 110 7.30 24.83 38.78
N THR A 111 6.17 24.31 39.26
CA THR A 111 5.83 24.33 40.69
C THR A 111 5.46 22.96 41.26
N GLU A 112 5.25 21.90 40.46
CA GLU A 112 4.95 20.54 40.96
C GLU A 112 6.01 19.47 40.63
N ALA A 113 7.01 19.81 39.80
CA ALA A 113 8.06 18.92 39.26
C ALA A 113 9.01 18.22 40.26
N GLN A 114 8.70 18.15 41.56
CA GLN A 114 9.53 17.43 42.55
C GLN A 114 8.90 16.12 43.06
N GLU A 115 7.60 15.86 42.80
CA GLU A 115 6.92 14.62 43.22
C GLU A 115 6.59 13.65 42.08
N GLN A 116 6.52 14.08 40.80
CA GLN A 116 6.17 13.17 39.69
C GLN A 116 7.37 12.39 39.10
N GLN A 117 8.60 12.84 39.30
CA GLN A 117 9.78 12.15 38.75
C GLN A 117 9.98 10.73 39.30
N SER A 118 9.48 10.41 40.50
CA SER A 118 9.55 9.06 41.05
C SER A 118 8.56 8.09 40.41
N ASN A 119 7.37 8.56 40.01
CA ASN A 119 6.34 7.70 39.43
C ASN A 119 6.59 7.40 37.94
N GLU A 120 7.21 8.32 37.21
CA GLU A 120 7.54 8.09 35.79
C GLU A 120 8.58 6.97 35.63
N SER A 121 9.57 6.90 36.52
CA SER A 121 10.54 5.80 36.55
C SER A 121 9.89 4.46 36.86
N ASP A 122 8.90 4.43 37.76
CA ASP A 122 8.21 3.20 38.13
C ASP A 122 7.33 2.69 36.98
N HIS A 123 6.66 3.57 36.24
CA HIS A 123 5.91 3.19 35.04
C HIS A 123 6.81 2.69 33.90
N ALA A 124 7.97 3.31 33.68
CA ALA A 124 8.94 2.84 32.69
C ALA A 124 9.51 1.44 33.03
N ILE A 125 9.70 1.15 34.32
CA ILE A 125 10.11 -0.16 34.81
C ILE A 125 8.98 -1.18 34.63
N GLU A 126 7.73 -0.80 34.94
CA GLU A 126 6.55 -1.65 34.75
C GLU A 126 6.36 -2.04 33.28
N ASP A 127 6.49 -1.09 32.35
CA ASP A 127 6.41 -1.34 30.91
C ASP A 127 7.54 -2.28 30.42
N LEU A 128 8.75 -2.09 30.92
CA LEU A 128 9.88 -2.97 30.61
C LEU A 128 9.65 -4.39 31.13
N LEU A 129 9.12 -4.53 32.34
CA LEU A 129 8.78 -5.82 32.95
C LEU A 129 7.63 -6.50 32.20
N ASN A 130 6.61 -5.76 31.79
CA ASN A 130 5.50 -6.26 30.98
C ASN A 130 6.00 -6.76 29.62
N LEU A 131 6.86 -5.98 28.94
CA LEU A 131 7.43 -6.37 27.65
C LEU A 131 8.28 -7.65 27.76
N LEU A 132 9.08 -7.77 28.83
CA LEU A 132 9.88 -8.97 29.09
C LEU A 132 8.99 -10.17 29.46
N TYR A 133 7.97 -9.96 30.30
CA TYR A 133 7.03 -10.99 30.72
C TYR A 133 6.27 -11.58 29.52
N PHE A 134 5.66 -10.72 28.69
CA PHE A 134 4.95 -11.17 27.50
C PHE A 134 5.90 -11.72 26.44
N GLY A 135 7.08 -11.11 26.26
CA GLY A 135 8.10 -11.61 25.34
C GLY A 135 8.54 -13.04 25.65
N LEU A 136 8.64 -13.39 26.94
CA LEU A 136 8.97 -14.75 27.39
C LEU A 136 7.76 -15.70 27.36
N LEU A 137 6.54 -15.21 27.63
CA LEU A 137 5.32 -16.01 27.55
C LEU A 137 5.01 -16.46 26.12
N PHE A 138 5.37 -15.61 25.15
CA PHE A 138 5.24 -15.87 23.72
C PHE A 138 6.57 -16.29 23.05
N ASP A 139 7.62 -16.58 23.83
CA ASP A 139 8.80 -17.29 23.32
C ASP A 139 8.39 -18.73 23.00
N VAL A 140 7.73 -18.86 21.85
CA VAL A 140 7.41 -20.13 21.23
C VAL A 140 8.75 -20.69 20.76
N LYS A 141 9.43 -21.38 21.70
CA LYS A 141 10.50 -22.35 21.43
C LYS A 141 10.15 -23.01 20.10
N SER A 142 10.97 -22.73 19.10
CA SER A 142 10.67 -23.06 17.71
C SER A 142 10.18 -24.50 17.61
N LYS A 143 9.09 -24.67 16.85
CA LYS A 143 8.38 -25.90 16.44
C LYS A 143 9.27 -27.12 16.16
N ASN A 144 10.01 -27.62 17.13
CA ASN A 144 10.77 -28.87 17.05
C ASN A 144 10.06 -29.98 17.84
N ASP A 145 9.29 -29.64 18.87
CA ASP A 145 8.52 -30.63 19.62
C ASP A 145 7.18 -31.00 18.94
N PHE A 146 6.65 -30.12 18.07
CA PHE A 146 5.44 -30.42 17.29
C PHE A 146 5.70 -31.47 16.20
N THR A 147 6.91 -31.54 15.64
CA THR A 147 7.28 -32.57 14.65
C THR A 147 7.50 -33.93 15.31
N LEU A 148 7.90 -33.98 16.58
CA LEU A 148 8.06 -35.23 17.33
C LEU A 148 6.73 -35.92 17.65
N THR A 149 5.64 -35.17 17.86
CA THR A 149 4.32 -35.76 18.15
C THR A 149 3.58 -36.23 16.90
N MET A 150 3.88 -35.69 15.71
CA MET A 150 3.24 -36.10 14.44
C MET A 150 3.90 -37.31 13.74
N LEU A 151 4.96 -37.89 14.29
CA LEU A 151 5.64 -39.08 13.74
C LEU A 151 5.23 -40.40 14.44
N THR A 152 3.96 -40.57 14.81
CA THR A 152 3.46 -41.84 15.40
C THR A 152 2.07 -42.25 14.89
N ARG A 153 1.89 -42.22 13.57
CA ARG A 153 0.78 -42.96 12.93
C ARG A 153 1.31 -43.77 11.76
N THR A 154 1.91 -44.91 12.08
CA THR A 154 2.03 -46.08 11.19
C THR A 154 0.70 -46.81 11.14
#